data_AF-A0A229S959-F1
#
_entry.id   AF-A0A229S959-F1
#
_cell.length_a   1.000
_cell.length_b   1.000
_cell.length_c   1.000
_cell.angle_alpha   90.00
_cell.angle_beta   90.00
_cell.angle_gamma   90.00
#
_symmetry.space_group_name_H-M   'P 1'
#
loop_
_entity.id
_entity.type
_entity.pdbx_description
1 polymer ?
#
loop_
_entity_poly.entity_id
_entity_poly.type
_entity_poly.pdbx_seq_one_letter_code
_entity_poly.pdbx_strand_id
1 'polypeptide(L)'
;MPVTTDVASGPFSANLRASTMAAHERANHSEYMNALLGGELSLEGYTRLAVQYYFIYQAIERAADKLAKDPVAGKFVFEELRRLPSLERDLEHLVGPDWRETVRPLPSTERYARRVAEASDWSGGFVAHHYTRYLGDIAGGQVIRRLLERKYEVREAGSLFYHFNLLGSAPKFRDDYRERLNSAPWSEDERAKLIEEAIVAFECNIAVFDELATELDSYRAA
;
A
#
# COMPACT_ATOMS: atom_id res chain seq x y z
N MET A 1 -33.45 -26.13 -12.73
CA MET A 1 -32.30 -25.59 -13.47
C MET A 1 -31.66 -24.53 -12.59
N PRO A 2 -30.51 -24.77 -11.96
CA PRO A 2 -29.85 -23.72 -11.21
C PRO A 2 -29.24 -22.73 -12.20
N VAL A 3 -29.49 -21.44 -11.94
CA VAL A 3 -28.88 -20.32 -12.65
C VAL A 3 -27.39 -20.34 -12.31
N THR A 4 -26.55 -20.75 -13.26
CA THR A 4 -25.13 -20.46 -13.25
C THR A 4 -24.96 -18.95 -13.36
N THR A 5 -24.63 -18.32 -12.23
CA THR A 5 -24.11 -16.95 -12.20
C THR A 5 -22.80 -16.93 -12.99
N ASP A 6 -22.86 -16.29 -14.16
CA ASP A 6 -21.73 -15.97 -15.02
C ASP A 6 -20.76 -15.01 -14.28
N VAL A 7 -19.61 -15.54 -13.90
CA VAL A 7 -18.44 -14.79 -13.42
C VAL A 7 -17.30 -15.25 -14.33
N ALA A 8 -16.66 -14.45 -15.20
CA ALA A 8 -16.77 -13.04 -15.54
C ALA A 8 -16.19 -12.84 -16.96
N SER A 9 -16.92 -12.25 -17.91
CA SER A 9 -16.43 -12.01 -19.29
C SER A 9 -15.58 -10.73 -19.46
N GLY A 10 -14.95 -10.23 -18.39
CA GLY A 10 -14.22 -8.96 -18.36
C GLY A 10 -12.71 -9.12 -18.12
N PRO A 11 -11.90 -8.06 -18.36
CA PRO A 11 -10.47 -8.08 -18.07
C PRO A 11 -10.18 -8.42 -16.60
N PHE A 12 -9.13 -9.21 -16.32
CA PHE A 12 -8.80 -9.65 -14.97
C PHE A 12 -8.62 -8.47 -13.99
N SER A 13 -7.97 -7.40 -14.43
CA SER A 13 -7.78 -6.18 -13.63
C SER A 13 -9.10 -5.53 -13.20
N ALA A 14 -10.16 -5.63 -14.00
CA ALA A 14 -11.50 -5.12 -13.65
C ALA A 14 -12.18 -6.03 -12.61
N ASN A 15 -12.05 -7.35 -12.77
CA ASN A 15 -12.53 -8.32 -11.77
C ASN A 15 -11.82 -8.11 -10.42
N LEU A 16 -10.48 -8.07 -10.42
CA LEU A 16 -9.68 -7.80 -9.23
C LEU A 16 -10.13 -6.53 -8.51
N ARG A 17 -10.28 -5.41 -9.25
CA ARG A 17 -10.77 -4.15 -8.69
C ARG A 17 -12.16 -4.27 -8.08
N ALA A 18 -13.09 -4.94 -8.77
CA ALA A 18 -14.46 -5.11 -8.29
C ALA A 18 -14.49 -5.96 -7.01
N SER A 19 -13.75 -7.06 -6.98
CA SER A 19 -13.66 -7.96 -5.82
C SER A 19 -13.02 -7.31 -4.59
N THR A 20 -12.05 -6.42 -4.78
CA THR A 20 -11.39 -5.72 -3.66
C THR A 20 -12.12 -4.45 -3.21
N MET A 21 -13.18 -4.03 -3.91
CA MET A 21 -13.81 -2.72 -3.69
C MET A 21 -14.33 -2.56 -2.25
N ALA A 22 -14.99 -3.57 -1.71
CA ALA A 22 -15.52 -3.51 -0.34
C ALA A 22 -14.41 -3.35 0.71
N ALA A 23 -13.29 -4.06 0.55
CA ALA A 23 -12.15 -3.95 1.46
C ALA A 23 -11.42 -2.60 1.31
N HIS A 24 -11.30 -2.10 0.08
CA HIS A 24 -10.78 -0.76 -0.22
C HIS A 24 -11.59 0.34 0.48
N GLU A 25 -12.92 0.30 0.37
CA GLU A 25 -13.78 1.29 1.04
C GLU A 25 -13.64 1.24 2.57
N ARG A 26 -13.60 0.03 3.17
CA ARG A 26 -13.36 -0.09 4.61
C ARG A 26 -12.00 0.47 5.04
N ALA A 27 -10.94 0.25 4.26
CA ALA A 27 -9.62 0.79 4.56
C ALA A 27 -9.63 2.33 4.53
N ASN A 28 -10.22 2.94 3.51
CA ASN A 28 -10.32 4.39 3.37
C ASN A 28 -11.18 5.05 4.45
N HIS A 29 -12.19 4.33 4.96
CA HIS A 29 -13.10 4.78 6.01
C HIS A 29 -12.74 4.26 7.40
N SER A 30 -11.55 3.71 7.59
CA SER A 30 -11.05 3.38 8.93
C SER A 30 -10.99 4.63 9.81
N GLU A 31 -11.20 4.45 11.11
CA GLU A 31 -11.25 5.56 12.08
C GLU A 31 -10.00 6.44 11.99
N TYR A 32 -8.83 5.81 11.97
CA TYR A 32 -7.55 6.49 11.88
C TYR A 32 -7.38 7.28 10.57
N MET A 33 -7.78 6.71 9.43
CA MET A 33 -7.71 7.42 8.15
C MET A 33 -8.70 8.59 8.07
N ASN A 34 -9.90 8.44 8.62
CA ASN A 34 -10.86 9.54 8.72
C ASN A 34 -10.30 10.69 9.57
N ALA A 35 -9.73 10.39 10.74
CA ALA A 35 -9.12 11.40 11.61
C ALA A 35 -7.93 12.10 10.93
N LEU A 36 -7.05 11.32 10.27
CA LEU A 36 -5.92 11.87 9.50
C LEU A 36 -6.42 12.81 8.40
N LEU A 37 -7.30 12.32 7.52
CA LEU A 37 -7.78 13.09 6.36
C LEU A 37 -8.64 14.29 6.77
N GLY A 38 -9.33 14.20 7.91
CA GLY A 38 -10.02 15.32 8.57
C GLY A 38 -9.08 16.39 9.12
N GLY A 39 -7.78 16.09 9.22
CA GLY A 39 -6.77 16.96 9.82
C GLY A 39 -6.93 17.08 11.34
N GLU A 40 -7.46 16.03 11.98
CA GLU A 40 -7.68 15.93 13.42
C GLU A 40 -6.46 15.37 14.15
N LEU A 41 -5.46 14.84 13.43
CA LEU A 41 -4.24 14.32 14.03
C LEU A 41 -3.13 15.38 14.05
N SER A 42 -2.19 15.25 14.97
CA SER A 42 -0.93 15.99 14.99
C SER A 42 0.06 15.45 13.94
N LEU A 43 1.17 16.17 13.70
CA LEU A 43 2.25 15.67 12.85
C LEU A 43 2.87 14.37 13.40
N GLU A 44 2.94 14.23 14.73
CA GLU A 44 3.38 13.00 15.39
C GLU A 44 2.41 11.84 15.10
N GLY A 45 1.10 12.11 15.10
CA GLY A 45 0.08 11.17 14.65
C GLY A 45 0.39 10.65 13.25
N TYR A 46 0.53 11.53 12.25
CA TYR A 46 0.94 11.12 10.90
C TYR A 46 2.29 10.35 10.87
N THR A 47 3.26 10.78 11.67
CA THR A 47 4.58 10.15 11.72
C THR A 47 4.48 8.68 12.13
N ARG A 48 3.58 8.32 13.04
CA ARG A 48 3.31 6.92 13.42
C ARG A 48 2.89 6.06 12.22
N LEU A 49 2.07 6.60 11.32
CA LEU A 49 1.67 5.92 10.09
C LEU A 49 2.86 5.75 9.14
N ALA A 50 3.65 6.81 8.92
CA ALA A 50 4.83 6.76 8.06
C ALA A 50 5.84 5.69 8.53
N VAL A 51 6.01 5.53 9.85
CA VAL A 51 6.81 4.46 10.43
C VAL A 51 6.29 3.08 10.04
N GLN A 52 4.97 2.84 10.10
CA GLN A 52 4.43 1.53 9.73
C GLN A 52 4.62 1.24 8.24
N TYR A 53 4.43 2.26 7.39
CA TYR A 53 4.71 2.13 5.96
C TYR A 53 6.16 1.77 5.68
N TYR A 54 7.15 2.30 6.41
CA TYR A 54 8.55 1.88 6.25
C TYR A 54 8.72 0.36 6.37
N PHE A 55 8.16 -0.27 7.40
CA PHE A 55 8.29 -1.71 7.60
C PHE A 55 7.51 -2.54 6.56
N ILE A 56 6.31 -2.09 6.16
CA ILE A 56 5.53 -2.76 5.11
C ILE A 56 6.26 -2.70 3.77
N TYR A 57 6.75 -1.52 3.39
CA TYR A 57 7.50 -1.31 2.16
C TYR A 57 8.83 -2.04 2.17
N GLN A 58 9.47 -2.18 3.34
CA GLN A 58 10.65 -3.00 3.47
C GLN A 58 10.38 -4.46 3.09
N ALA A 59 9.25 -5.03 3.51
CA ALA A 59 8.88 -6.38 3.14
C ALA A 59 8.55 -6.52 1.64
N ILE A 60 7.77 -5.58 1.09
CA ILE A 60 7.36 -5.59 -0.32
C ILE A 60 8.57 -5.44 -1.24
N GLU A 61 9.48 -4.50 -0.94
CA GLU A 61 10.65 -4.23 -1.79
C GLU A 61 11.70 -5.34 -1.69
N ARG A 62 11.87 -5.99 -0.53
CA ARG A 62 12.68 -7.22 -0.42
C ARG A 62 12.10 -8.36 -1.26
N ALA A 63 10.78 -8.52 -1.26
CA ALA A 63 10.12 -9.52 -2.12
C ALA A 63 10.30 -9.19 -3.61
N ALA A 64 10.21 -7.90 -3.98
CA ALA A 64 10.48 -7.44 -5.34
C ALA A 64 11.91 -7.78 -5.78
N ASP A 65 12.92 -7.56 -4.92
CA ASP A 65 14.32 -7.92 -5.22
C ASP A 65 14.50 -9.43 -5.44
N LYS A 66 13.86 -10.25 -4.59
CA LYS A 66 13.88 -11.72 -4.71
C LYS A 66 13.24 -12.17 -6.03
N LEU A 67 12.17 -11.52 -6.45
CA LEU A 67 11.35 -11.89 -7.62
C LEU A 67 11.69 -11.12 -8.89
N ALA A 68 12.72 -10.27 -8.88
CA ALA A 68 13.07 -9.42 -10.02
C ALA A 68 13.35 -10.20 -11.33
N LYS A 69 13.79 -11.47 -11.20
CA LYS A 69 14.06 -12.37 -12.33
C LYS A 69 12.94 -13.38 -12.60
N ASP A 70 11.85 -13.36 -11.81
CA ASP A 70 10.70 -14.22 -12.04
C ASP A 70 10.00 -13.84 -13.35
N PRO A 71 9.64 -14.80 -14.22
CA PRO A 71 9.07 -14.51 -15.55
C PRO A 71 7.71 -13.81 -15.51
N VAL A 72 7.01 -13.87 -14.38
CA VAL A 72 5.70 -13.21 -14.18
C VAL A 72 5.84 -12.04 -13.22
N ALA A 73 6.27 -12.26 -11.97
CA ALA A 73 6.39 -11.23 -10.94
C ALA A 73 7.42 -10.16 -11.27
N GLY A 74 8.53 -10.50 -11.96
CA GLY A 74 9.55 -9.53 -12.38
C GLY A 74 8.99 -8.45 -13.30
N LYS A 75 7.89 -8.70 -14.02
CA LYS A 75 7.19 -7.71 -14.84
C LYS A 75 6.43 -6.66 -14.02
N PHE A 76 6.26 -6.89 -12.72
CA PHE A 76 5.63 -5.99 -11.77
C PHE A 76 6.65 -5.33 -10.83
N VAL A 77 7.94 -5.58 -11.00
CA VAL A 77 9.00 -4.89 -10.27
C VAL A 77 9.35 -3.61 -11.04
N PHE A 78 9.07 -2.46 -10.43
CA PHE A 78 9.29 -1.14 -11.03
C PHE A 78 10.22 -0.32 -10.14
N GLU A 79 11.38 0.08 -10.67
CA GLU A 79 12.34 0.86 -9.90
C GLU A 79 11.82 2.28 -9.62
N GLU A 80 11.02 2.85 -10.52
CA GLU A 80 10.36 4.13 -10.34
C GLU A 80 9.32 4.15 -9.21
N LEU A 81 8.90 2.98 -8.73
CA LEU A 81 7.95 2.85 -7.63
C LEU A 81 8.61 2.73 -6.26
N ARG A 82 9.89 2.36 -6.14
CA ARG A 82 10.57 2.18 -4.85
C ARG A 82 10.30 3.35 -3.90
N ARG A 83 9.83 3.06 -2.69
CA ARG A 83 9.42 4.03 -1.66
C ARG A 83 10.39 4.07 -0.49
N LEU A 84 11.15 3.01 -0.23
CA LEU A 84 12.10 2.98 0.90
C LEU A 84 13.03 4.19 0.93
N PRO A 85 13.72 4.60 -0.15
CA PRO A 85 14.61 5.77 -0.08
C PRO A 85 13.87 7.07 0.30
N SER A 86 12.62 7.23 -0.13
CA SER A 86 11.78 8.38 0.26
C SER A 86 11.37 8.28 1.73
N LEU A 87 10.91 7.11 2.18
CA LEU A 87 10.49 6.87 3.56
C LEU A 87 11.64 7.07 4.55
N GLU A 88 12.86 6.63 4.22
CA GLU A 88 14.02 6.82 5.09
C GLU A 88 14.35 8.30 5.29
N ARG A 89 14.27 9.11 4.22
CA ARG A 89 14.46 10.57 4.28
C ARG A 89 13.31 11.26 5.02
N ASP A 90 12.09 10.77 4.83
CA ASP A 90 10.93 11.28 5.55
C ASP A 90 11.06 11.01 7.06
N LEU A 91 11.44 9.80 7.45
CA LEU A 91 11.60 9.43 8.87
C LEU A 91 12.79 10.13 9.54
N GLU A 92 13.89 10.35 8.82
CA GLU A 92 15.00 11.17 9.32
C GLU A 92 14.55 12.60 9.64
N HIS A 93 13.67 13.18 8.82
CA HIS A 93 13.10 14.51 9.07
C HIS A 93 12.05 14.51 10.19
N LEU A 94 11.15 13.52 10.21
CA LEU A 94 10.01 13.49 11.12
C LEU A 94 10.39 13.06 12.54
N VAL A 95 11.36 12.15 12.68
CA VAL A 95 11.75 11.54 13.96
C VAL A 95 13.14 12.01 14.40
N GLY A 96 14.05 12.25 13.45
CA GLY A 96 15.43 12.65 13.71
C GLY A 96 16.47 11.66 13.13
N PRO A 97 17.77 11.98 13.22
CA PRO A 97 18.84 11.18 12.60
C PRO A 97 18.90 9.72 13.10
N ASP A 98 18.57 9.50 14.38
CA ASP A 98 18.63 8.17 15.01
C ASP A 98 17.31 7.38 14.88
N TRP A 99 16.42 7.77 13.95
CA TRP A 99 15.09 7.17 13.81
C TRP A 99 15.11 5.65 13.70
N ARG A 100 16.12 5.06 13.05
CA ARG A 100 16.26 3.60 12.91
C ARG A 100 16.37 2.88 14.25
N GLU A 101 16.91 3.54 15.26
CA GLU A 101 17.08 2.98 16.61
C GLU A 101 15.83 3.13 17.47
N THR A 102 14.95 4.09 17.16
CA THR A 102 13.80 4.47 17.98
C THR A 102 12.48 3.91 17.47
N VAL A 103 12.29 3.84 16.15
CA VAL A 103 11.00 3.42 15.58
C VAL A 103 10.82 1.91 15.65
N ARG A 104 9.59 1.46 15.88
CA ARG A 104 9.24 0.03 15.94
C ARG A 104 7.97 -0.24 15.12
N PRO A 105 7.88 -1.41 14.49
CA PRO A 105 6.63 -1.83 13.87
C PRO A 105 5.62 -2.17 14.98
N LEU A 106 4.34 -1.90 14.71
CA LEU A 106 3.27 -2.47 15.50
C LEU A 106 3.17 -3.99 15.27
N PRO A 107 2.62 -4.77 16.22
CA PRO A 107 2.24 -6.16 16.01
C PRO A 107 1.47 -6.43 14.71
N SER A 108 0.49 -5.59 14.34
CA SER A 108 -0.20 -5.68 13.04
C SER A 108 0.71 -5.46 11.84
N THR A 109 1.68 -4.55 11.97
CA THR A 109 2.66 -4.23 10.93
C THR A 109 3.65 -5.38 10.74
N GLU A 110 4.11 -6.01 11.83
CA GLU A 110 4.93 -7.23 11.76
C GLU A 110 4.17 -8.39 11.11
N ARG A 111 2.90 -8.58 11.47
CA ARG A 111 2.03 -9.57 10.82
C ARG A 111 1.87 -9.29 9.33
N TYR A 112 1.70 -8.02 8.94
CA TYR A 112 1.61 -7.65 7.53
C TYR A 112 2.93 -7.93 6.79
N ALA A 113 4.07 -7.46 7.32
CA ALA A 113 5.38 -7.72 6.72
C ALA A 113 5.66 -9.23 6.53
N ARG A 114 5.32 -10.05 7.52
CA ARG A 114 5.39 -11.52 7.43
C ARG A 114 4.46 -12.07 6.35
N ARG A 115 3.21 -11.60 6.27
CA ARG A 115 2.27 -12.05 5.25
C ARG A 115 2.76 -11.74 3.84
N VAL A 116 3.36 -10.57 3.62
CA VAL A 116 4.00 -10.22 2.35
C VAL A 116 5.09 -11.24 2.00
N ALA A 117 5.95 -11.59 2.96
CA ALA A 117 7.02 -12.56 2.75
C ALA A 117 6.47 -13.96 2.39
N GLU A 118 5.48 -14.46 3.14
CA GLU A 118 4.82 -15.75 2.91
C GLU A 118 4.09 -15.81 1.57
N ALA A 119 3.30 -14.77 1.25
CA ALA A 119 2.55 -14.71 -0.01
C ALA A 119 3.46 -14.62 -1.23
N SER A 120 4.70 -14.13 -1.06
CA SER A 120 5.68 -13.98 -2.14
C SER A 120 6.43 -15.27 -2.49
N ASP A 121 5.99 -16.42 -1.99
CA ASP A 121 6.46 -17.74 -2.44
C ASP A 121 5.93 -18.13 -3.83
N TRP A 122 5.00 -17.35 -4.39
CA TRP A 122 4.54 -17.45 -5.77
C TRP A 122 4.25 -16.06 -6.35
N SER A 123 4.26 -15.94 -7.68
CA SER A 123 4.24 -14.64 -8.36
C SER A 123 2.98 -13.81 -8.06
N GLY A 124 1.80 -14.44 -8.05
CA GLY A 124 0.54 -13.71 -7.84
C GLY A 124 0.37 -13.20 -6.41
N GLY A 125 0.94 -13.86 -5.40
CA GLY A 125 0.86 -13.39 -4.02
C GLY A 125 1.69 -12.13 -3.81
N PHE A 126 2.89 -12.05 -4.40
CA PHE A 126 3.65 -10.80 -4.47
C PHE A 126 2.86 -9.70 -5.20
N VAL A 127 2.33 -10.02 -6.39
CA VAL A 127 1.59 -9.06 -7.23
C VAL A 127 0.35 -8.51 -6.52
N ALA A 128 -0.33 -9.32 -5.70
CA ALA A 128 -1.48 -8.88 -4.90
C ALA A 128 -1.11 -7.75 -3.92
N HIS A 129 -0.05 -7.95 -3.12
CA HIS A 129 0.43 -6.93 -2.16
C HIS A 129 0.98 -5.69 -2.87
N HIS A 130 1.74 -5.89 -3.94
CA HIS A 130 2.27 -4.81 -4.77
C HIS A 130 1.14 -3.97 -5.40
N TYR A 131 0.14 -4.62 -6.00
CA TYR A 131 -1.05 -3.97 -6.57
C TYR A 131 -1.79 -3.13 -5.52
N THR A 132 -2.11 -3.73 -4.38
CA THR A 132 -2.90 -3.08 -3.31
C THR A 132 -2.21 -1.83 -2.79
N ARG A 133 -0.90 -1.89 -2.52
CA ARG A 133 -0.15 -0.75 -1.98
C ARG A 133 0.13 0.32 -3.04
N TYR A 134 0.82 -0.02 -4.12
CA TYR A 134 1.33 1.00 -5.05
C TYR A 134 0.22 1.70 -5.84
N LEU A 135 -0.80 0.97 -6.33
CA LEU A 135 -1.89 1.64 -7.06
C LEU A 135 -2.76 2.48 -6.12
N GLY A 136 -2.91 2.06 -4.86
CA GLY A 136 -3.55 2.83 -3.80
C GLY A 136 -2.82 4.14 -3.55
N ASP A 137 -1.50 4.09 -3.36
CA ASP A 137 -0.68 5.27 -3.05
C ASP A 137 -0.60 6.25 -4.21
N ILE A 138 -0.56 5.77 -5.46
CA ILE A 138 -0.64 6.63 -6.65
C ILE A 138 -2.01 7.34 -6.73
N ALA A 139 -3.09 6.67 -6.34
CA ALA A 139 -4.44 7.23 -6.42
C ALA A 139 -4.75 8.19 -5.26
N GLY A 140 -4.44 7.80 -4.02
CA GLY A 140 -4.81 8.52 -2.80
C GLY A 140 -3.73 9.43 -2.23
N GLY A 141 -2.44 9.19 -2.55
CA GLY A 141 -1.31 9.86 -1.91
C GLY A 141 -1.32 11.38 -2.05
N GLN A 142 -1.88 11.92 -3.14
CA GLN A 142 -1.98 13.37 -3.34
C GLN A 142 -2.96 14.06 -2.37
N VAL A 143 -3.91 13.32 -1.79
CA VAL A 143 -4.79 13.87 -0.75
C VAL A 143 -3.99 14.06 0.54
N ILE A 144 -3.24 13.03 0.97
CA ILE A 144 -2.42 13.09 2.18
C ILE A 144 -1.30 14.12 2.01
N ARG A 145 -0.61 14.14 0.87
CA ARG A 145 0.40 15.17 0.58
C ARG A 145 -0.13 16.60 0.76
N ARG A 146 -1.30 16.91 0.20
CA ARG A 146 -1.93 18.24 0.34
C ARG A 146 -2.42 18.52 1.75
N LEU A 147 -2.73 17.50 2.53
CA LEU A 147 -3.02 17.65 3.95
C LEU A 147 -1.73 18.04 4.70
N LEU A 148 -0.64 17.31 4.51
CA LEU A 148 0.65 17.55 5.18
C LEU A 148 1.16 18.96 4.94
N GLU A 149 1.11 19.40 3.68
CA GLU A 149 1.51 20.76 3.32
C GLU A 149 0.65 21.82 4.01
N ARG A 150 -0.68 21.65 4.01
CA ARG A 150 -1.61 22.67 4.54
C ARG A 150 -1.68 22.71 6.06
N LYS A 151 -1.52 21.56 6.73
CA LYS A 151 -1.70 21.43 8.19
C LYS A 151 -0.39 21.51 8.97
N TYR A 152 0.70 21.00 8.40
CA TYR A 152 1.98 20.89 9.09
C TYR A 152 3.12 21.59 8.37
N GLU A 153 2.85 22.26 7.25
CA GLU A 153 3.84 22.97 6.43
C GLU A 153 4.96 22.07 5.86
N VAL A 154 4.72 20.76 5.82
CA VAL A 154 5.62 19.73 5.29
C VAL A 154 5.46 19.64 3.77
N ARG A 155 6.48 20.07 3.02
CA ARG A 155 6.46 20.12 1.54
C ARG A 155 7.44 19.18 0.85
N GLU A 156 8.50 18.79 1.56
CA GLU A 156 9.60 17.97 1.03
C GLU A 156 9.77 16.74 1.93
N ALA A 157 10.91 16.63 2.61
CA ALA A 157 11.16 15.59 3.61
C ALA A 157 10.05 15.59 4.66
N GLY A 158 9.52 14.40 4.94
CA GLY A 158 8.30 14.15 5.71
C GLY A 158 7.10 13.78 4.83
N SER A 159 7.19 13.99 3.51
CA SER A 159 6.11 13.68 2.56
C SER A 159 6.58 13.08 1.23
N LEU A 160 7.89 12.82 1.06
CA LEU A 160 8.49 12.30 -0.17
C LEU A 160 7.94 10.93 -0.57
N PHE A 161 7.42 10.16 0.37
CA PHE A 161 6.70 8.91 0.12
C PHE A 161 5.62 9.08 -0.96
N TYR A 162 4.88 10.20 -0.92
CA TYR A 162 3.80 10.52 -1.86
C TYR A 162 4.27 11.19 -3.16
N HIS A 163 5.59 11.38 -3.32
CA HIS A 163 6.18 12.00 -4.51
C HIS A 163 6.63 10.91 -5.50
N PHE A 164 5.82 10.68 -6.54
CA PHE A 164 6.10 9.71 -7.62
C PHE A 164 6.80 10.39 -8.82
N ASN A 165 7.87 11.14 -8.55
CA ASN A 165 8.52 12.01 -9.55
C ASN A 165 9.12 11.24 -10.74
N LEU A 166 9.48 9.96 -10.55
CA LEU A 166 10.05 9.10 -11.59
C LEU A 166 8.99 8.40 -12.46
N LEU A 167 7.72 8.44 -12.06
CA LEU A 167 6.62 7.71 -12.72
C LEU A 167 6.18 8.35 -14.05
N GLY A 168 6.45 9.65 -14.22
CA GLY A 168 5.89 10.44 -15.31
C GLY A 168 4.36 10.58 -15.18
N SER A 169 3.61 9.88 -16.05
CA SER A 169 2.14 9.98 -16.08
C SER A 169 1.49 8.88 -15.24
N ALA A 170 0.98 9.25 -14.07
CA ALA A 170 0.26 8.34 -13.18
C ALA A 170 -0.96 7.64 -13.83
N PRO A 171 -1.82 8.31 -14.63
CA PRO A 171 -2.89 7.62 -15.36
C PRO A 171 -2.35 6.54 -16.30
N LYS A 172 -1.34 6.89 -17.12
CA LYS A 172 -0.72 5.96 -18.07
C LYS A 172 -0.12 4.75 -17.35
N PHE A 173 0.64 4.99 -16.28
CA PHE A 173 1.22 3.91 -15.49
C PHE A 173 0.15 2.93 -14.95
N ARG A 174 -0.98 3.46 -14.46
CA ARG A 174 -2.08 2.59 -13.99
C ARG A 174 -2.69 1.76 -15.10
N ASP A 175 -2.81 2.30 -16.31
CA ASP A 175 -3.31 1.55 -17.46
C ASP A 175 -2.32 0.48 -17.90
N ASP A 176 -1.03 0.80 -17.96
CA ASP A 176 0.04 -0.16 -18.25
C ASP A 176 0.11 -1.28 -17.21
N TYR A 177 -0.07 -0.96 -15.92
CA TYR A 177 -0.12 -1.96 -14.83
C TYR A 177 -1.33 -2.89 -14.99
N ARG A 178 -2.51 -2.35 -15.31
CA ARG A 178 -3.73 -3.15 -15.55
C ARG A 178 -3.56 -4.07 -16.75
N GLU A 179 -2.92 -3.60 -17.81
CA GLU A 179 -2.67 -4.42 -18.98
C GLU A 179 -1.71 -5.59 -18.68
N ARG A 180 -0.71 -5.37 -17.82
CA ARG A 180 0.15 -6.46 -17.30
C ARG A 180 -0.64 -7.48 -16.49
N LEU A 181 -1.57 -7.03 -15.64
CA LEU A 181 -2.47 -7.95 -14.91
C LEU A 181 -3.33 -8.77 -15.89
N ASN A 182 -3.87 -8.13 -16.93
CA ASN A 182 -4.75 -8.79 -17.91
C ASN A 182 -4.01 -9.82 -18.78
N SER A 183 -2.78 -9.50 -19.19
CA SER A 183 -1.98 -10.31 -20.14
C SER A 183 -1.07 -11.35 -19.48
N ALA A 184 -0.84 -11.27 -18.17
CA ALA A 184 -0.05 -12.26 -17.46
C ALA A 184 -0.74 -13.66 -17.49
N PRO A 185 0.03 -14.75 -17.56
CA PRO A 185 -0.46 -16.09 -17.90
C PRO A 185 -1.09 -16.81 -16.71
N TRP A 186 -1.98 -16.13 -15.98
CA TRP A 186 -2.69 -16.69 -14.83
C TRP A 186 -3.73 -17.72 -15.28
N SER A 187 -3.69 -18.91 -14.68
CA SER A 187 -4.83 -19.82 -14.64
C SER A 187 -6.02 -19.22 -13.88
N GLU A 188 -7.20 -19.80 -14.05
CA GLU A 188 -8.40 -19.37 -13.31
C GLU A 188 -8.22 -19.49 -11.79
N ASP A 189 -7.59 -20.59 -11.33
CA ASP A 189 -7.27 -20.81 -9.91
C ASP A 189 -6.29 -19.76 -9.37
N GLU A 190 -5.27 -19.38 -10.16
CA GLU A 190 -4.33 -18.32 -9.75
C GLU A 190 -4.99 -16.95 -9.70
N ARG A 191 -5.92 -16.66 -10.62
CA ARG A 191 -6.71 -15.41 -10.58
C ARG A 191 -7.54 -15.34 -9.31
N ALA A 192 -8.21 -16.42 -8.93
CA ALA A 192 -8.99 -16.51 -7.70
C ALA A 192 -8.09 -16.31 -6.46
N LYS A 193 -6.97 -17.04 -6.38
CA LYS A 193 -5.99 -16.90 -5.28
C LYS A 193 -5.38 -15.51 -5.18
N LEU A 194 -5.11 -14.85 -6.30
CA LEU A 194 -4.60 -13.48 -6.31
C LEU A 194 -5.65 -12.50 -5.77
N ILE A 195 -6.92 -12.65 -6.17
CA ILE A 195 -8.02 -11.85 -5.63
C ILE A 195 -8.14 -12.02 -4.11
N GLU A 196 -8.12 -13.27 -3.64
CA GLU A 196 -8.16 -13.58 -2.20
C GLU A 196 -6.99 -12.94 -1.46
N GLU A 197 -5.77 -13.04 -2.00
CA GLU A 197 -4.59 -12.42 -1.40
C GLU A 197 -4.65 -10.89 -1.41
N ALA A 198 -5.21 -10.28 -2.46
CA ALA A 198 -5.37 -8.83 -2.52
C ALA A 198 -6.36 -8.34 -1.45
N ILE A 199 -7.42 -9.10 -1.18
CA ILE A 199 -8.32 -8.85 -0.05
C ILE A 199 -7.55 -8.96 1.27
N VAL A 200 -6.76 -10.03 1.46
CA VAL A 200 -5.89 -10.17 2.65
C VAL A 200 -4.96 -8.97 2.82
N ALA A 201 -4.37 -8.45 1.74
CA ALA A 201 -3.55 -7.25 1.79
C ALA A 201 -4.32 -6.02 2.31
N PHE A 202 -5.59 -5.85 1.90
CA PHE A 202 -6.45 -4.80 2.47
C PHE A 202 -6.76 -5.05 3.94
N GLU A 203 -7.09 -6.28 4.35
CA GLU A 203 -7.33 -6.61 5.76
C GLU A 203 -6.10 -6.36 6.64
N CYS A 204 -4.89 -6.64 6.13
CA CYS A 204 -3.66 -6.31 6.82
C CYS A 204 -3.48 -4.79 6.99
N ASN A 205 -3.81 -3.98 5.98
CA ASN A 205 -3.78 -2.51 6.11
C ASN A 205 -4.82 -2.02 7.14
N ILE A 206 -6.05 -2.55 7.08
CA ILE A 206 -7.11 -2.22 8.03
C ILE A 206 -6.66 -2.53 9.46
N ALA A 207 -6.07 -3.71 9.71
CA ALA A 207 -5.57 -4.08 11.03
C ALA A 207 -4.47 -3.13 11.55
N VAL A 208 -3.64 -2.58 10.66
CA VAL A 208 -2.65 -1.54 11.04
C VAL A 208 -3.34 -0.24 11.41
N PHE A 209 -4.35 0.19 10.64
CA PHE A 209 -5.11 1.39 10.95
C PHE A 209 -5.92 1.26 12.24
N ASP A 210 -6.53 0.10 12.48
CA ASP A 210 -7.27 -0.20 13.70
C ASP A 210 -6.34 -0.18 14.92
N GLU A 211 -5.13 -0.74 14.81
CA GLU A 211 -4.16 -0.71 15.90
C GLU A 211 -3.63 0.71 16.16
N LEU A 212 -3.36 1.49 15.11
CA LEU A 212 -3.03 2.91 15.24
C LEU A 212 -4.18 3.70 15.89
N ALA A 213 -5.44 3.34 15.61
CA ALA A 213 -6.61 3.99 16.20
C ALA A 213 -6.71 3.78 17.73
N THR A 214 -6.11 2.73 18.27
CA THR A 214 -6.13 2.49 19.74
C THR A 214 -5.41 3.58 20.54
N GLU A 215 -4.48 4.31 19.93
CA GLU A 215 -3.75 5.42 20.54
C GLU A 215 -4.19 6.80 19.99
N LEU A 216 -5.28 6.85 19.22
CA LEU A 216 -5.68 8.02 18.43
C LEU A 216 -5.84 9.30 19.26
N ASP A 217 -6.43 9.20 20.45
CA ASP A 217 -6.66 10.35 21.33
C ASP A 217 -5.36 11.00 21.83
N SER A 218 -4.27 10.23 21.94
CA SER A 218 -2.95 10.76 22.29
C SER A 218 -2.34 11.64 21.21
N TYR A 219 -2.89 11.55 19.99
CA TYR A 219 -2.36 12.22 18.80
C TYR A 219 -3.35 13.19 18.17
N ARG A 220 -4.44 13.54 18.85
CA ARG A 220 -5.36 14.58 18.36
C ARG A 220 -4.65 15.94 18.34
N ALA A 221 -4.82 16.68 17.25
CA ALA A 221 -4.40 18.07 17.16
C ALA A 221 -5.22 18.90 18.15
N ALA A 222 -4.55 19.79 18.89
CA ALA A 222 -5.17 20.71 19.83
C ALA A 222 -6.02 21.79 19.12
#